data_AF-A0A7J7N3M9-F1
#
_entry.id   AF-A0A7J7N3M9-F1
#
_cell.length_a   1.000
_cell.length_b   1.000
_cell.length_c   1.000
_cell.angle_alpha   90.00
_cell.angle_beta   90.00
_cell.angle_gamma   90.00
#
_symmetry.space_group_name_H-M   'P 1'
#
loop_
_entity.id
_entity.type
_entity.pdbx_description
1 polymer ?
#
loop_
_entity_poly.entity_id
_entity_poly.type
_entity_poly.pdbx_seq_one_letter_code
_entity_poly.pdbx_strand_id
1 'polypeptide(L)' 'QEELEELDRTERVSGACQELLLNIETRPDPLLPVTNGPTSPVWDRWFEGPQDSKGCRCFIL' A
#
# COMPACT_ATOMS: atom_id res chain seq x y z
N GLN A 1 -35.44 7.08 9.59
CA GLN A 1 -35.90 6.66 8.24
C GLN A 1 -35.34 7.60 7.18
N GLU A 2 -35.27 8.90 7.47
CA GLU A 2 -34.59 9.94 6.68
C GLU A 2 -33.16 9.56 6.24
N GLU A 3 -32.32 9.06 7.14
CA GLU A 3 -30.95 8.60 6.80
C GLU A 3 -30.91 7.50 5.72
N LEU A 4 -31.94 6.64 5.66
CA LEU A 4 -32.02 5.56 4.69
C LEU A 4 -32.39 6.10 3.30
N GLU A 5 -33.24 7.12 3.24
CA GLU A 5 -33.59 7.83 2.00
C GLU A 5 -32.41 8.66 1.47
N GLU A 6 -31.61 9.24 2.36
CA GLU A 6 -30.37 9.92 1.97
C GLU A 6 -29.38 8.93 1.33
N LEU A 7 -29.24 7.73 1.91
CA LEU A 7 -28.40 6.67 1.38
C LEU A 7 -28.84 6.23 -0.03
N ASP A 8 -30.14 6.09 -0.26
CA ASP A 8 -30.71 5.69 -1.56
C ASP A 8 -30.62 6.79 -2.63
N ARG A 9 -30.50 8.05 -2.21
CA ARG A 9 -30.24 9.20 -3.09
C ARG A 9 -28.76 9.37 -3.44
N THR A 10 -27.85 8.73 -2.70
CA THR A 10 -26.42 8.80 -3.04
C THR A 10 -26.12 8.04 -4.33
N GLU A 11 -25.18 8.55 -5.12
CA GLU A 11 -24.75 7.87 -6.35
C GLU A 11 -24.14 6.50 -6.01
N ARG A 12 -24.34 5.52 -6.90
CA ARG A 12 -23.83 4.17 -6.68
C ARG A 12 -22.30 4.16 -6.58
N VAL A 13 -21.81 4.06 -5.36
CA VAL A 13 -20.38 3.97 -5.06
C VAL A 13 -19.75 2.69 -5.63
N SER A 14 -20.56 1.68 -5.99
CA SER A 14 -20.10 0.39 -6.54
C SER A 14 -19.20 0.52 -7.76
N GLY A 15 -19.43 1.51 -8.63
CA GLY A 15 -18.56 1.76 -9.80
C GLY A 15 -17.19 2.32 -9.39
N ALA A 16 -17.18 3.35 -8.56
CA ALA A 16 -15.93 3.94 -8.02
C ALA A 16 -15.14 2.91 -7.19
N CYS A 17 -15.82 2.05 -6.44
CA CYS A 17 -15.20 0.96 -5.70
C CYS A 17 -14.52 -0.06 -6.63
N GLN A 18 -15.12 -0.40 -7.78
CA GLN A 18 -14.49 -1.31 -8.74
C GLN A 18 -13.22 -0.73 -9.35
N GLU A 19 -13.23 0.54 -9.74
CA GLU A 19 -12.04 1.22 -10.26
C GLU A 19 -10.94 1.30 -9.19
N LEU A 20 -11.31 1.61 -7.95
CA LEU A 20 -10.37 1.66 -6.83
C LEU A 20 -9.75 0.29 -6.55
N LEU A 21 -10.55 -0.78 -6.56
CA LEU A 21 -10.06 -2.15 -6.38
C LEU A 21 -9.05 -2.53 -7.47
N LEU A 22 -9.37 -2.25 -8.75
CA LEU A 22 -8.45 -2.52 -9.86
C LEU A 22 -7.12 -1.78 -9.71
N ASN A 23 -7.14 -0.52 -9.25
CA ASN A 23 -5.93 0.26 -9.02
C ASN A 23 -5.07 -0.30 -7.87
N ILE A 24 -5.69 -0.84 -6.83
CA ILE A 24 -4.99 -1.44 -5.69
C ILE A 24 -4.37 -2.79 -6.09
N GLU A 25 -5.09 -3.63 -6.82
CA GLU A 25 -4.64 -4.98 -7.17
C GLU A 25 -3.49 -4.98 -8.20
N THR A 26 -3.44 -3.97 -9.06
CA THR A 26 -2.47 -3.90 -10.17
C THR A 26 -1.12 -3.32 -9.78
N ARG A 27 -1.00 -2.71 -8.59
CA ARG A 27 0.22 -2.01 -8.16
C ARG A 27 0.82 -2.75 -6.96
N PRO A 28 2.09 -3.19 -7.04
CA PRO A 28 2.73 -3.82 -5.92
C PRO A 28 2.98 -2.75 -4.83
N ASP A 29 2.54 -3.03 -3.60
CA ASP A 29 2.74 -2.20 -2.41
C ASP A 29 3.81 -2.84 -1.50
N PRO A 30 4.89 -2.12 -1.13
CA PRO A 30 5.96 -2.63 -0.27
C PRO A 30 5.59 -2.71 1.21
N LEU A 31 4.50 -2.08 1.64
CA LEU A 31 4.05 -2.10 3.04
C LEU A 31 3.12 -3.29 3.34
N LEU A 32 2.66 -3.99 2.31
CA LEU A 32 1.83 -5.17 2.48
C LEU A 32 2.69 -6.43 2.71
N PRO A 33 2.28 -7.33 3.62
CA PRO A 33 3.00 -8.59 3.87
C PRO A 33 3.09 -9.49 2.63
N VAL A 34 2.11 -9.37 1.73
CA VAL A 34 2.04 -10.07 0.45
C VAL A 34 1.63 -9.04 -0.59
N THR A 35 2.45 -8.92 -1.63
CA THR A 35 2.25 -7.95 -2.70
C THR A 35 1.99 -8.67 -4.02
N ASN A 36 1.03 -8.17 -4.81
CA ASN A 36 0.73 -8.73 -6.12
C ASN A 36 1.61 -8.05 -7.17
N GLY A 37 2.37 -8.84 -7.92
CA GLY A 37 3.25 -8.36 -8.99
C GLY A 37 4.74 -8.39 -8.62
N PRO A 38 5.61 -7.93 -9.52
CA PRO A 38 7.06 -8.00 -9.33
C PRO A 38 7.53 -6.99 -8.28
N THR A 39 8.34 -7.45 -7.32
CA THR A 39 9.01 -6.60 -6.35
C THR A 39 9.92 -5.59 -7.04
N SER A 40 9.80 -4.32 -6.68
CA SER A 40 10.67 -3.29 -7.25
C SER A 40 12.04 -3.27 -6.56
N PRO A 41 13.16 -3.41 -7.29
CA PRO A 41 14.50 -3.35 -6.69
C PRO A 41 14.84 -1.99 -6.05
N VAL A 42 14.09 -0.94 -6.35
CA VAL A 42 14.31 0.39 -5.74
C VAL A 42 13.78 0.50 -4.31
N TRP A 43 12.97 -0.47 -3.88
CA TRP A 43 12.39 -0.49 -2.54
C TRP A 43 13.43 -0.79 -1.46
N ASP A 44 14.46 -1.56 -1.80
CA ASP A 44 15.55 -1.92 -0.91
C ASP A 44 16.25 -0.67 -0.34
N ARG A 45 16.29 0.42 -1.12
CA ARG A 45 16.79 1.72 -0.67
C ARG A 45 16.02 2.30 0.53
N TRP A 46 14.72 2.04 0.59
CA TRP A 46 13.81 2.61 1.59
C TRP A 46 13.52 1.63 2.74
N PHE A 47 13.49 0.33 2.46
CA PHE A 47 13.03 -0.70 3.41
C PHE A 47 14.12 -1.65 3.90
N GLU A 48 15.21 -1.86 3.16
CA GLU A 48 16.32 -2.75 3.60
C GLU A 48 17.43 -1.99 4.34
N GLY A 49 17.32 -0.66 4.46
CA GLY A 49 18.29 0.18 5.14
C GLY A 49 19.55 0.47 4.30
N PRO A 50 20.57 1.11 4.87
CA PRO A 50 21.76 1.50 4.13
C PRO A 50 22.53 0.28 3.64
N GLN A 51 22.54 0.08 2.31
CA GLN A 51 23.25 -1.01 1.62
C GLN A 51 24.76 -1.03 1.94
N ASP A 52 25.34 0.14 2.24
CA ASP A 52 26.76 0.32 2.58
C ASP A 52 27.05 0.32 4.10
N SER A 53 26.06 -0.01 4.94
CA SER A 53 26.36 -0.24 6.35
C SER A 53 27.11 -1.56 6.49
N LYS A 54 28.45 -1.51 6.31
CA LYS A 54 29.32 -2.30 7.18
C LYS A 54 28.92 -1.89 8.59
N GLY A 55 27.99 -2.66 9.19
CA GLY A 55 27.35 -2.31 10.46
C GLY A 55 28.40 -1.75 11.40
N CYS A 56 28.18 -0.54 11.90
CA CYS A 56 29.13 0.09 12.81
C CYS A 56 29.42 -0.91 13.92
N ARG A 57 30.67 -1.38 14.04
CA ARG A 57 31.14 -2.22 15.16
C ARG A 57 31.38 -1.36 16.40
N CYS A 58 30.55 -0.36 16.62
CA CYS A 58 30.63 0.45 17.82
C CYS A 58 30.04 -0.40 18.96
N PHE A 59 30.92 -0.95 19.80
CA PHE A 59 30.53 -1.43 21.11
C PHE A 59 30.04 -0.21 21.90
N ILE A 60 28.76 -0.18 22.23
CA ILE A 60 28.21 0.79 23.18
C ILE A 60 28.90 0.48 24.52
N LEU A 61 29.75 1.41 24.97
CA LEU A 61 30.38 1.41 26.29
C LEU A 61 29.36 1.82 27.36
#